data_AF-A0A1D8T9Q6-F1
#
_entry.id   AF-A0A1D8T9Q6-F1
#
_cell.length_a   1.000
_cell.length_b   1.000
_cell.length_c   1.000
_cell.angle_alpha   90.00
_cell.angle_beta   90.00
_cell.angle_gamma   90.00
#
_symmetry.space_group_name_H-M   'P 1'
#
loop_
_entity.id
_entity.type
_entity.pdbx_description
1 polymer ?
#
loop_
_entity_poly.entity_id
_entity_poly.type
_entity_poly.pdbx_seq_one_letter_code
_entity_poly.pdbx_strand_id
1 'polypeptide(L)'
;MHFSLGRRNGDDSGEEPESPAEHTLDTLRTELDTVDAALLDAVRQRLEVCLRIGELKRREHIPLMQPGRMDFVHERAREYADRHSLSPEFFDALYDLLIAETCRLEDLVINADAPSPDTNGRDHRENSPRTRHGADSSANAESR
;
A
#
# COMPACT_ATOMS: atom_id res chain seq x y z
N MET A 1 11.51 54.37 -63.26
CA MET A 1 11.02 53.03 -63.64
C MET A 1 10.82 52.21 -62.37
N HIS A 2 9.67 51.51 -62.26
CA HIS A 2 9.34 50.38 -61.35
C HIS A 2 9.36 50.59 -59.82
N PHE A 3 8.20 50.65 -59.13
CA PHE A 3 7.29 49.56 -58.65
C PHE A 3 7.67 49.00 -57.26
N SER A 4 6.82 49.21 -56.25
CA SER A 4 6.10 48.13 -55.54
C SER A 4 5.19 48.68 -54.42
N LEU A 5 3.88 48.52 -54.63
CA LEU A 5 2.92 48.27 -53.55
C LEU A 5 3.26 46.92 -52.89
N GLY A 6 3.03 46.82 -51.58
CA GLY A 6 3.10 45.53 -50.90
C GLY A 6 2.62 45.59 -49.45
N ARG A 7 1.30 45.70 -49.25
CA ARG A 7 0.64 45.27 -48.00
C ARG A 7 1.08 43.82 -47.71
N ARG A 8 1.50 43.54 -46.47
CA ARG A 8 1.41 42.22 -45.83
C ARG A 8 0.98 42.48 -44.39
N ASN A 9 -0.33 42.34 -44.15
CA ASN A 9 -0.93 41.16 -43.51
C ASN A 9 -0.42 41.11 -42.06
N GLY A 10 -1.16 41.67 -41.12
CA GLY A 10 -2.39 41.03 -40.69
C GLY A 10 -1.97 39.90 -39.76
N ASP A 11 -1.42 40.28 -38.61
CA ASP A 11 -1.24 39.41 -37.46
C ASP A 11 -2.63 39.18 -36.88
N ASP A 12 -3.41 38.39 -37.62
CA ASP A 12 -4.68 37.82 -37.18
C ASP A 12 -4.36 36.38 -36.84
N SER A 13 -3.79 36.21 -35.64
CA SER A 13 -3.77 34.93 -34.94
C SER A 13 -5.22 34.60 -34.58
N GLY A 14 -6.01 34.27 -35.60
CA GLY A 14 -7.35 33.75 -35.44
C GLY A 14 -7.23 32.39 -34.79
N GLU A 15 -7.39 32.35 -33.46
CA GLU A 15 -7.93 31.18 -32.81
C GLU A 15 -9.25 30.87 -33.53
N GLU A 16 -9.23 29.84 -34.38
CA GLU A 16 -10.47 29.29 -34.93
C GLU A 16 -11.37 28.96 -33.73
N PRO A 17 -12.63 29.39 -33.73
CA PRO A 17 -13.52 29.14 -32.61
C PRO A 17 -13.59 27.63 -32.37
N GLU A 18 -13.18 27.19 -31.18
CA GLU A 18 -13.25 25.79 -30.76
C GLU A 18 -14.63 25.23 -31.11
N SER A 19 -14.63 24.04 -31.71
CA SER A 19 -15.87 23.42 -32.14
C SER A 19 -16.77 23.16 -30.92
N PRO A 20 -18.11 23.20 -31.07
CA PRO A 20 -19.03 22.87 -29.98
C PRO A 20 -18.76 21.49 -29.34
N ALA A 21 -18.20 20.56 -30.10
CA ALA A 21 -17.79 19.24 -29.62
C ALA A 21 -16.56 19.31 -28.69
N GLU A 22 -15.56 20.14 -29.03
CA GLU A 22 -14.36 20.35 -28.20
C GLU A 22 -14.72 21.00 -26.87
N HIS A 23 -15.54 22.06 -26.88
CA HIS A 23 -16.03 22.69 -25.65
C HIS A 23 -16.84 21.72 -24.76
N THR A 24 -17.67 20.86 -25.35
CA THR A 24 -18.42 19.83 -24.59
C THR A 24 -17.48 18.80 -23.98
N LEU A 25 -16.47 18.36 -24.73
CA LEU A 25 -15.48 17.40 -24.25
C LEU A 25 -14.69 17.96 -23.06
N ASP A 26 -14.27 19.21 -23.11
CA ASP A 26 -13.50 19.84 -22.02
C ASP A 26 -14.36 20.08 -20.77
N THR A 27 -15.65 20.35 -20.95
CA THR A 27 -16.61 20.39 -19.84
C THR A 27 -16.70 19.03 -19.15
N LEU A 28 -16.84 17.94 -19.91
CA LEU A 28 -16.91 16.58 -19.36
C LEU A 28 -15.59 16.16 -18.68
N ARG A 29 -14.44 16.59 -19.20
CA ARG A 29 -13.14 16.35 -18.56
C ARG A 29 -13.03 17.07 -17.22
N THR A 30 -13.48 18.31 -17.16
CA THR A 30 -13.49 19.08 -15.91
C THR A 30 -14.40 18.42 -14.85
N GLU A 31 -15.54 17.87 -15.28
CA GLU A 31 -16.42 17.07 -14.41
C GLU A 31 -15.71 15.80 -13.93
N LEU A 32 -15.06 15.06 -14.82
CA LEU A 32 -14.29 13.86 -14.49
C LEU A 32 -13.16 14.16 -13.49
N ASP A 33 -12.39 15.22 -13.71
CA ASP A 33 -11.30 15.64 -12.82
C ASP A 33 -11.82 15.92 -11.39
N THR A 34 -13.04 16.46 -11.29
CA THR A 34 -13.70 16.69 -9.99
C THR A 34 -14.07 15.38 -9.29
N VAL A 35 -14.59 14.42 -10.05
CA VAL A 35 -14.91 13.07 -9.54
C VAL A 35 -13.63 12.34 -9.12
N ASP A 36 -12.58 12.43 -9.92
CA ASP A 36 -11.29 11.79 -9.64
C ASP A 36 -10.63 12.37 -8.39
N ALA A 37 -10.70 13.68 -8.18
CA ALA A 37 -10.23 14.30 -6.94
C ALA A 37 -10.96 13.74 -5.71
N ALA A 38 -12.28 13.61 -5.78
CA ALA A 38 -13.07 13.02 -4.70
C ALA A 38 -12.76 11.53 -4.48
N LEU A 39 -12.50 10.78 -5.56
CA LEU A 39 -12.09 9.38 -5.49
C LEU A 39 -10.73 9.22 -4.78
N LEU A 40 -9.75 10.04 -5.14
CA LEU A 40 -8.42 10.03 -4.52
C LEU A 40 -8.51 10.33 -3.01
N ASP A 41 -9.32 11.31 -2.62
CA ASP A 41 -9.55 11.63 -1.22
C ASP A 41 -10.25 10.48 -0.47
N ALA A 42 -11.24 9.83 -1.09
CA ALA A 42 -11.93 8.70 -0.48
C ALA A 42 -10.98 7.49 -0.28
N VAL A 43 -10.11 7.22 -1.25
CA VAL A 43 -9.08 6.17 -1.13
C VAL A 43 -8.12 6.49 0.01
N ARG A 44 -7.61 7.73 0.08
CA ARG A 44 -6.74 8.17 1.19
C ARG A 44 -7.42 7.97 2.54
N GLN A 45 -8.66 8.43 2.70
CA GLN A 45 -9.42 8.27 3.94
C GLN A 45 -9.63 6.81 4.32
N ARG A 46 -9.93 5.94 3.34
CA ARG A 46 -10.07 4.50 3.58
C ARG A 46 -8.78 3.90 4.15
N LEU A 47 -7.63 4.22 3.56
CA LEU A 47 -6.33 3.72 4.02
C LEU A 47 -5.99 4.22 5.43
N GLU A 48 -6.25 5.50 5.73
CA GLU A 48 -6.06 6.07 7.07
C GLU A 48 -6.91 5.36 8.15
N VAL A 49 -8.17 5.05 7.83
CA VAL A 49 -9.04 4.29 8.74
C VAL A 49 -8.51 2.88 8.94
N CYS A 50 -8.08 2.21 7.87
CA CYS A 50 -7.50 0.87 7.96
C CYS A 50 -6.24 0.84 8.84
N LEU A 51 -5.33 1.81 8.68
CA LEU A 51 -4.15 1.93 9.53
C LEU A 51 -4.50 2.09 11.02
N ARG A 52 -5.51 2.92 11.33
CA ARG A 52 -6.02 3.08 12.70
C ARG A 52 -6.63 1.79 13.25
N ILE A 53 -7.30 1.00 12.40
CA ILE A 53 -7.81 -0.33 12.76
C ILE A 53 -6.65 -1.28 13.04
N GLY A 54 -5.62 -1.30 12.19
CA GLY A 54 -4.41 -2.11 12.39
C GLY A 54 -3.72 -1.80 13.72
N GLU A 55 -3.56 -0.52 14.05
CA GLU A 55 -2.97 -0.08 15.32
C GLU A 55 -3.81 -0.48 16.53
N LEU A 56 -5.14 -0.36 16.45
CA LEU A 56 -6.04 -0.85 17.48
C LEU A 56 -5.91 -2.37 17.66
N LYS A 57 -5.94 -3.13 16.55
CA LYS A 57 -5.82 -4.59 16.59
C LYS A 57 -4.52 -5.01 17.26
N ARG A 58 -3.42 -4.33 16.95
CA ARG A 58 -2.11 -4.55 17.59
C ARG A 58 -2.16 -4.31 19.08
N ARG A 59 -2.63 -3.13 19.52
CA ARG A 59 -2.68 -2.76 20.95
C ARG A 59 -3.54 -3.73 21.76
N GLU A 60 -4.66 -4.17 21.20
CA GLU A 60 -5.61 -5.06 21.87
C GLU A 60 -5.35 -6.55 21.61
N HIS A 61 -4.23 -6.90 20.93
CA HIS A 61 -3.87 -8.29 20.57
C HIS A 61 -4.96 -9.03 19.77
N ILE A 62 -5.73 -8.30 18.96
CA ILE A 62 -6.74 -8.84 18.07
C ILE A 62 -6.05 -9.39 16.81
N PRO A 63 -6.43 -10.58 16.31
CA PRO A 63 -5.89 -11.11 15.06
C PRO A 63 -6.05 -10.12 13.88
N LEU A 64 -4.95 -9.91 13.16
CA LEU A 64 -4.94 -9.07 11.94
C LEU A 64 -5.86 -9.66 10.86
N MET A 65 -5.72 -10.96 10.61
CA MET A 65 -6.54 -11.69 9.64
C MET A 65 -7.94 -11.97 10.16
N GLN A 66 -8.94 -11.46 9.44
CA GLN A 66 -10.36 -11.65 9.73
C GLN A 66 -11.11 -11.97 8.42
N PRO A 67 -11.07 -13.24 7.93
CA PRO A 67 -11.61 -13.62 6.62
C PRO A 67 -13.05 -13.18 6.38
N GLY A 68 -13.93 -13.34 7.38
CA GLY A 68 -15.32 -12.90 7.26
C GLY A 68 -15.49 -11.39 7.07
N ARG A 69 -14.51 -10.56 7.47
CA ARG A 69 -14.52 -9.13 7.16
C ARG A 69 -14.16 -8.88 5.70
N MET A 70 -13.29 -9.69 5.12
CA MET A 70 -12.87 -9.61 3.72
C MET A 70 -14.03 -10.01 2.81
N ASP A 71 -14.66 -11.15 3.09
CA ASP A 71 -15.83 -11.62 2.35
C ASP A 71 -16.94 -10.56 2.35
N PHE A 72 -17.17 -9.91 3.49
CA PHE A 72 -18.18 -8.86 3.61
C PHE A 72 -17.89 -7.62 2.75
N VAL A 73 -16.62 -7.17 2.66
CA VAL A 73 -16.33 -5.98 1.84
C VAL A 73 -16.45 -6.28 0.34
N HIS A 74 -16.09 -7.48 -0.09
CA HIS A 74 -16.31 -7.92 -1.48
C HIS A 74 -17.80 -8.04 -1.79
N GLU A 75 -18.58 -8.68 -0.93
CA GLU A 75 -20.03 -8.79 -1.11
C GLU A 75 -20.68 -7.40 -1.24
N ARG A 76 -20.29 -6.47 -0.37
CA ARG A 76 -20.77 -5.09 -0.42
C ARG A 76 -20.41 -4.37 -1.73
N ALA A 77 -19.25 -4.67 -2.31
CA ALA A 77 -18.78 -4.11 -3.56
C ALA A 77 -19.55 -4.68 -4.75
N ARG A 78 -19.77 -6.00 -4.79
CA ARG A 78 -20.58 -6.67 -5.83
C ARG A 78 -22.03 -6.19 -5.82
N GLU A 79 -22.66 -6.13 -4.65
CA GLU A 79 -24.02 -5.59 -4.53
C GLU A 79 -24.13 -4.12 -4.96
N TYR A 80 -23.05 -3.33 -4.79
CA TYR A 80 -23.01 -1.96 -5.28
C TYR A 80 -22.93 -1.94 -6.80
N ALA A 81 -22.03 -2.75 -7.39
CA ALA A 81 -21.90 -2.86 -8.83
C ALA A 81 -23.22 -3.25 -9.49
N ASP A 82 -23.90 -4.28 -8.99
CA ASP A 82 -25.19 -4.75 -9.50
C ASP A 82 -26.26 -3.66 -9.49
N ARG A 83 -26.37 -2.94 -8.37
CA ARG A 83 -27.36 -1.86 -8.20
C ARG A 83 -27.15 -0.69 -9.16
N HIS A 84 -25.91 -0.46 -9.54
CA HIS A 84 -25.52 0.64 -10.42
C HIS A 84 -25.24 0.19 -11.86
N SER A 85 -25.55 -1.06 -12.21
CA SER A 85 -25.29 -1.64 -13.55
C SER A 85 -23.81 -1.53 -13.97
N LEU A 86 -22.90 -1.70 -13.00
CA LEU A 86 -21.45 -1.75 -13.19
C LEU A 86 -20.98 -3.22 -13.13
N SER A 87 -19.76 -3.50 -13.63
CA SER A 87 -19.19 -4.85 -13.59
C SER A 87 -18.82 -5.26 -12.15
N PRO A 88 -19.39 -6.36 -11.62
CA PRO A 88 -18.99 -6.90 -10.32
C PRO A 88 -17.52 -7.34 -10.31
N GLU A 89 -17.02 -7.87 -11.43
CA GLU A 89 -15.63 -8.32 -11.58
C GLU A 89 -14.65 -7.16 -11.46
N PHE A 90 -14.99 -6.00 -12.01
CA PHE A 90 -14.19 -4.78 -11.84
C PHE A 90 -14.14 -4.35 -10.36
N PHE A 91 -15.27 -4.43 -9.65
CA PHE A 91 -15.33 -4.06 -8.23
C PHE A 91 -14.59 -5.07 -7.33
N ASP A 92 -14.63 -6.36 -7.65
CA ASP A 92 -13.81 -7.36 -6.97
C ASP A 92 -12.32 -7.05 -7.15
N ALA A 93 -11.86 -6.81 -8.38
CA ALA A 93 -10.47 -6.45 -8.65
C ALA A 93 -10.04 -5.13 -7.99
N LEU A 94 -10.92 -4.12 -7.98
CA LEU A 94 -10.67 -2.85 -7.29
C LEU A 94 -10.49 -3.07 -5.78
N TYR A 95 -11.36 -3.88 -5.16
CA TYR A 95 -11.26 -4.16 -3.74
C TYR A 95 -10.05 -5.02 -3.40
N ASP A 96 -9.67 -5.97 -4.25
CA ASP A 96 -8.42 -6.73 -4.12
C ASP A 96 -7.21 -5.78 -4.05
N LEU A 97 -7.14 -4.78 -4.94
CA LEU A 97 -6.05 -3.79 -4.94
C LEU A 97 -6.04 -2.94 -3.66
N LEU A 98 -7.20 -2.45 -3.23
CA LEU A 98 -7.32 -1.64 -2.01
C LEU A 98 -6.97 -2.42 -0.74
N ILE A 99 -7.33 -3.71 -0.71
CA ILE A 99 -7.01 -4.63 0.38
C ILE A 99 -5.51 -4.93 0.39
N ALA A 100 -4.93 -5.28 -0.76
CA ALA A 100 -3.50 -5.56 -0.87
C ALA A 100 -2.65 -4.39 -0.39
N GLU A 101 -3.02 -3.16 -0.78
CA GLU A 101 -2.32 -1.96 -0.33
C GLU A 101 -2.48 -1.74 1.18
N THR A 102 -3.66 -2.03 1.74
CA THR A 102 -3.88 -1.96 3.18
C THR A 102 -2.94 -2.90 3.93
N CYS A 103 -2.86 -4.16 3.51
CA CYS A 103 -1.97 -5.14 4.13
C CYS A 103 -0.49 -4.70 4.06
N ARG A 104 -0.06 -4.18 2.92
CA ARG A 104 1.30 -3.65 2.74
C ARG A 104 1.60 -2.49 3.69
N LEU A 105 0.66 -1.58 3.88
CA LEU A 105 0.80 -0.44 4.79
C LEU A 105 0.79 -0.86 6.26
N GLU A 106 -0.07 -1.82 6.63
CA GLU A 106 -0.07 -2.43 7.96
C GLU A 106 1.30 -3.06 8.26
N ASP A 107 1.85 -3.84 7.32
CA ASP A 107 3.18 -4.45 7.48
C ASP A 107 4.28 -3.40 7.67
N LEU A 108 4.26 -2.29 6.92
CA LEU A 108 5.26 -1.23 7.08
C LEU A 108 5.20 -0.56 8.44
N VAL A 109 4.00 -0.26 8.94
CA VAL A 109 3.82 0.39 10.25
C VAL A 109 4.17 -0.57 11.38
N ILE A 110 3.76 -1.84 11.28
CA ILE A 110 4.03 -2.86 12.29
C ILE A 110 5.53 -3.20 12.36
N ASN A 111 6.20 -3.33 11.21
CA ASN A 111 7.63 -3.66 11.18
C ASN A 111 8.54 -2.48 11.56
N ALA A 112 8.08 -1.24 11.40
CA ALA A 112 8.83 -0.06 11.84
C ALA A 112 8.91 0.08 13.38
N ASP A 113 7.92 -0.45 14.10
CA ASP A 113 7.81 -0.38 15.56
C ASP A 113 8.34 -1.63 16.30
N ALA A 114 8.87 -2.62 15.57
CA ALA A 114 9.49 -3.79 16.19
C ALA A 114 10.83 -3.39 16.86
N PRO A 115 11.01 -3.59 18.17
CA PRO A 115 12.31 -3.32 18.80
C PRO A 115 13.35 -4.23 18.17
N SER A 116 14.42 -3.64 17.65
CA SER A 116 15.61 -4.36 17.18
C SER A 116 15.99 -5.43 18.20
N PRO A 117 16.22 -6.69 17.78
CA PRO A 117 16.70 -7.70 18.72
C PRO A 117 18.03 -7.21 19.26
N ASP A 118 18.06 -6.96 20.57
CA ASP A 118 19.20 -6.47 21.30
C ASP A 118 20.39 -7.41 21.08
N THR A 119 21.26 -7.06 20.15
CA THR A 119 22.52 -7.76 19.89
C THR A 119 23.50 -7.39 21.01
N ASN A 120 23.26 -7.90 22.21
CA ASN A 120 24.28 -7.92 23.25
C ASN A 120 24.27 -9.23 24.05
N GLY A 121 24.02 -10.35 23.36
CA GLY A 121 24.51 -11.66 23.76
C GLY A 121 25.95 -11.83 23.33
N ARG A 122 26.90 -11.19 24.03
CA ARG A 122 28.33 -11.48 23.84
C ARG A 122 28.67 -12.75 24.63
N ASP A 123 28.49 -13.89 23.96
CA ASP A 123 28.87 -15.19 24.47
C ASP A 123 30.34 -15.53 24.16
N HIS A 124 30.95 -16.22 25.11
CA HIS A 124 32.18 -17.02 25.05
C HIS A 124 33.46 -16.51 24.34
N ARG A 125 34.46 -16.14 25.16
CA ARG A 125 35.85 -16.56 24.90
C ARG A 125 36.46 -17.24 26.13
N GLU A 126 36.38 -18.56 26.05
CA GLU A 126 37.24 -19.60 26.60
C GLU A 126 38.68 -19.12 26.87
N ASN A 127 39.15 -19.27 28.12
CA ASN A 127 40.58 -19.41 28.39
C ASN A 127 40.83 -20.19 29.69
N SER A 128 41.17 -21.47 29.55
CA SER A 128 41.89 -22.26 30.55
C SER A 128 43.38 -22.23 30.16
N PRO A 129 44.38 -22.31 31.09
CA PRO A 129 44.69 -23.62 31.68
C PRO A 129 45.42 -23.63 33.05
N ARG A 130 45.53 -24.87 33.61
CA ARG A 130 46.42 -25.39 34.68
C ARG A 130 45.85 -25.23 36.11
N THR A 131 45.84 -26.24 36.99
CA THR A 131 46.98 -27.13 37.31
C THR A 131 46.54 -28.44 37.97
N ARG A 132 47.30 -29.48 37.63
CA ARG A 132 47.47 -30.86 38.12
C ARG A 132 47.30 -31.13 39.63
N HIS A 133 46.80 -32.33 39.93
CA HIS A 133 47.20 -33.35 40.94
C HIS A 133 45.92 -33.94 41.55
N GLY A 134 45.68 -35.24 41.64
CA GLY A 134 46.50 -36.44 41.47
C GLY A 134 45.78 -37.56 42.25
N ALA A 135 45.99 -38.82 41.84
CA ALA A 135 45.66 -40.05 42.59
C ALA A 135 44.15 -40.27 42.90
N ASP A 136 43.57 -41.47 42.91
CA ASP A 136 44.12 -42.81 42.89
C ASP A 136 42.97 -43.79 42.59
N SER A 137 43.36 -44.94 42.03
CA SER A 137 42.89 -46.28 42.36
C SER A 137 41.48 -46.79 41.97
N SER A 138 41.58 -47.84 41.16
CA SER A 138 40.92 -49.14 41.32
C SER A 138 39.45 -49.35 40.91
N ALA A 139 39.35 -50.13 39.83
CA ALA A 139 38.71 -51.46 39.77
C ALA A 139 37.20 -51.59 40.05
N ASN A 140 36.50 -52.13 39.05
CA ASN A 140 35.80 -53.44 39.00
C ASN A 140 34.49 -53.25 38.21
N ALA A 141 34.35 -53.80 37.00
CA ALA A 141 33.90 -55.15 36.69
C ALA A 141 32.38 -55.36 36.86
N GLU A 142 31.81 -55.99 35.82
CA GLU A 142 30.51 -56.71 35.79
C GLU A 142 29.24 -55.85 35.79
N SER A 143 28.14 -56.19 35.13
CA SER A 143 27.79 -57.25 34.19
C SER A 143 26.38 -56.92 33.68
N ARG A 144 26.13 -57.22 32.41
CA ARG A 144 24.85 -57.62 31.78
C ARG A 144 23.60 -56.73 31.89
#